data_AF-A0A6J4RTQ5-F1
#
_entry.id   AF-A0A6J4RTQ5-F1
#
_cell.length_a   1.000
_cell.length_b   1.000
_cell.length_c   1.000
_cell.angle_alpha   90.00
_cell.angle_beta   90.00
_cell.angle_gamma   90.00
#
_symmetry.space_group_name_H-M   'P 1'
#
loop_
_entity.id
_entity.type
_entity.pdbx_description
1 polymer ?
#
loop_
_entity_poly.entity_id
_entity_poly.type
_entity_poly.pdbx_seq_one_letter_code
_entity_poly.pdbx_strand_id
1 'polypeptide(L)'
;MFVIILHLITLVLSYFIFKDNKLLFIASEVLILLSALLAWQLYNQLIQPLKTLITGVEAIKDRDFTTKFVATGKYEMDQLISVYNHMIDELRTERTKQEQQHFFLEKLIQTSPTGIIILDYDNKVHQLNPKAIQFLNTDEKSVINKLIEEIEHPVMNQIGELRSGEAKTISPDGVTTYKIQKTHFIDRGFPRVFIMMEELTIEILEAEKKAYGKVIRMMAHEVNNTIGP
;
A
#
# COMPACT_ATOMS: atom_id res chain seq x y z
N MET A 1 31.12 5.44 31.81
CA MET A 1 32.21 6.45 31.86
C MET A 1 31.94 7.54 32.89
N PHE A 2 30.92 8.40 32.70
CA PHE A 2 30.70 9.57 33.58
C PHE A 2 30.49 9.25 35.07
N VAL A 3 29.64 8.26 35.39
CA VAL A 3 29.36 7.85 36.78
C VAL A 3 30.61 7.34 37.51
N ILE A 4 31.47 6.60 36.81
CA ILE A 4 32.70 6.04 37.37
C ILE A 4 33.68 7.17 37.69
N ILE A 5 33.83 8.13 36.77
CA ILE A 5 34.71 9.30 36.94
C ILE A 5 34.23 10.16 38.11
N LEU A 6 32.92 10.40 38.23
CA LEU A 6 32.33 11.15 39.34
C LEU A 6 32.65 10.50 40.70
N HIS A 7 32.52 9.18 40.80
CA HIS A 7 32.82 8.44 42.03
C HIS A 7 34.31 8.38 42.36
N LEU A 8 35.16 8.35 41.33
CA LEU A 8 36.61 8.41 41.50
C LEU A 8 37.04 9.78 42.05
N ILE A 9 36.42 10.86 41.55
CA ILE A 9 36.66 12.23 42.02
C ILE A 9 36.20 12.40 43.47
N THR A 10 35.03 11.88 43.84
CA THR A 10 34.54 11.97 45.23
C THR A 10 35.40 11.15 46.20
N LEU A 11 35.93 10.00 45.77
CA LEU A 11 36.85 9.20 46.57
C LEU A 11 38.19 9.91 46.79
N VAL A 12 38.74 10.56 45.77
CA VAL A 12 39.95 11.39 45.89
C VAL A 12 39.72 12.61 46.79
N LEU A 13 38.57 13.28 46.69
CA LEU A 13 38.19 14.38 47.59
C LEU A 13 38.02 13.91 49.05
N SER A 14 37.43 12.73 49.25
CA SER A 14 37.31 12.09 50.57
C SER A 14 38.69 11.84 51.19
N TYR A 15 39.67 11.38 50.41
CA TYR A 15 41.04 11.15 50.86
C TYR A 15 41.73 12.42 51.38
N PHE A 16 41.47 13.60 50.79
CA PHE A 16 42.01 14.86 51.29
C PHE A 16 41.39 15.31 52.63
N ILE A 17 40.14 14.93 52.92
CA ILE A 17 39.42 15.24 54.18
C ILE A 17 39.89 14.34 55.35
N PHE A 18 40.56 13.21 55.05
CA PHE A 18 41.09 12.27 56.03
C PHE A 18 42.03 12.90 57.08
N LYS A 19 42.71 13.99 56.72
CA LYS A 19 43.74 14.60 57.56
C LYS A 19 43.17 15.37 58.77
N ASP A 20 41.93 15.84 58.68
CA ASP A 20 41.33 16.73 59.68
C ASP A 20 40.25 16.06 60.55
N ASN A 21 39.45 15.12 60.01
CA ASN A 21 38.35 14.50 60.77
C ASN A 21 38.01 13.08 60.28
N LYS A 22 38.42 12.05 61.05
CA LYS A 22 38.17 10.63 60.75
C LYS A 22 36.69 10.27 60.64
N LEU A 23 35.80 10.95 61.39
CA LEU A 23 34.36 10.73 61.33
C LEU A 23 33.75 11.18 59.98
N LEU A 24 34.18 12.33 59.46
CA LEU A 24 33.71 12.85 58.18
C LEU A 24 34.17 11.95 57.03
N PHE A 25 35.37 11.39 57.12
CA PHE A 25 35.89 10.43 56.13
C PHE A 25 35.05 9.14 56.06
N ILE A 26 34.66 8.57 57.20
CA ILE A 26 33.81 7.37 57.22
C ILE A 26 32.42 7.68 56.65
N ALA A 27 31.87 8.85 56.96
CA ALA A 27 30.57 9.27 56.44
C ALA A 27 30.59 9.48 54.91
N SER A 28 31.65 10.08 54.35
CA SER A 28 31.81 10.26 52.90
C SER A 28 32.00 8.92 52.19
N GLU A 29 32.78 8.00 52.75
CA GLU A 29 32.99 6.65 52.18
C GLU A 29 31.66 5.89 52.03
N VAL A 30 30.82 5.90 53.09
CA VAL A 30 29.51 5.26 53.08
C VAL A 30 28.58 5.91 52.04
N LEU A 31 28.61 7.23 51.91
CA LEU A 31 27.78 7.96 50.95
C LEU A 31 28.19 7.67 49.51
N ILE A 32 29.49 7.53 49.23
CA ILE A 32 30.02 7.14 47.92
C ILE A 32 29.58 5.71 47.56
N LEU A 33 29.70 4.77 48.50
CA LEU A 33 29.25 3.39 48.28
C LEU A 33 27.73 3.31 48.03
N LEU A 34 26.95 4.08 48.77
CA LEU A 34 25.50 4.16 48.59
C LEU A 34 25.14 4.76 47.21
N SER A 35 25.85 5.82 46.80
CA SER A 35 25.65 6.45 45.49
C SER A 35 26.01 5.50 44.34
N ALA A 36 27.09 4.73 44.49
CA ALA A 36 27.51 3.76 43.49
C ALA A 36 26.48 2.63 43.33
N LEU A 37 25.93 2.14 44.45
CA LEU A 37 24.88 1.13 44.45
C LEU A 37 23.62 1.63 43.74
N LEU A 38 23.17 2.85 44.05
CA LEU A 38 22.01 3.48 43.42
C LEU A 38 22.23 3.68 41.92
N ALA A 39 23.42 4.13 41.51
CA ALA A 39 23.75 4.33 40.10
C ALA A 39 23.76 3.01 39.32
N TRP A 40 24.29 1.93 39.91
CA TRP A 40 24.26 0.61 39.28
C TRP A 40 22.81 0.10 39.13
N GLN A 41 21.99 0.28 40.17
CA GLN A 41 20.59 -0.10 40.14
C GLN A 41 19.81 0.66 39.06
N LEU A 42 20.03 1.97 38.94
CA LEU A 42 19.39 2.82 37.93
C LEU A 42 19.81 2.43 36.50
N TYR A 43 21.10 2.14 36.29
CA TYR A 43 21.63 1.72 35.00
C TYR A 43 20.97 0.42 34.51
N ASN A 44 20.88 -0.59 35.38
CA ASN A 44 20.25 -1.87 35.04
C ASN A 44 18.74 -1.74 34.83
N GLN A 45 18.06 -0.85 35.56
CA GLN A 45 16.60 -0.76 35.51
C GLN A 45 16.05 0.16 34.40
N LEU A 46 16.79 1.19 33.98
CA LEU A 46 16.31 2.18 33.01
C LEU A 46 17.12 2.23 31.73
N ILE A 47 18.45 2.21 31.83
CA ILE A 47 19.31 2.44 30.66
C ILE A 47 19.35 1.21 29.75
N GLN A 48 19.48 0.02 30.33
CA GLN A 48 19.59 -1.22 29.54
C GLN A 48 18.32 -1.50 28.71
N PRO A 49 17.10 -1.43 29.28
CA PRO A 49 15.87 -1.65 28.52
C PRO A 49 15.66 -0.59 27.42
N LEU A 50 15.99 0.68 27.70
CA LEU A 50 15.86 1.78 26.75
C LEU A 50 16.77 1.60 25.54
N LYS A 51 17.99 1.08 25.73
CA LYS A 51 18.88 0.73 24.62
C LYS A 51 18.30 -0.38 23.75
N THR A 52 17.69 -1.41 24.35
CA THR A 52 17.03 -2.50 23.60
C THR A 52 15.83 -1.99 22.80
N LEU A 53 15.04 -1.06 23.34
CA LEU A 53 13.95 -0.42 22.60
C LEU A 53 14.43 0.38 21.40
N ILE A 54 15.50 1.16 21.54
CA ILE A 54 16.07 1.93 20.43
C ILE A 54 16.51 0.99 19.30
N THR A 55 17.17 -0.12 19.62
CA THR A 55 17.52 -1.14 18.62
C THR A 55 16.28 -1.81 18.01
N GLY A 56 15.20 -1.97 18.78
CA GLY A 56 13.90 -2.42 18.26
C GLY A 56 13.26 -1.46 17.26
N VAL A 57 13.36 -0.15 17.52
CA VAL A 57 12.89 0.90 16.60
C VAL A 57 13.72 0.90 15.31
N GLU A 58 15.01 0.59 15.38
CA GLU A 58 15.84 0.38 14.18
C GLU A 58 15.38 -0.84 13.36
N ALA A 59 14.94 -1.93 14.00
CA ALA A 59 14.38 -3.08 13.27
C ALA A 59 13.05 -2.76 12.54
N ILE A 60 12.25 -1.81 13.05
CA ILE A 60 11.08 -1.27 12.33
C ILE A 60 11.50 -0.58 11.02
N LYS A 61 12.63 0.14 11.04
CA LYS A 61 13.17 0.80 9.85
C LYS A 61 13.53 -0.20 8.74
N ASP A 62 13.94 -1.42 9.13
CA ASP A 62 14.25 -2.52 8.22
C ASP A 62 13.00 -3.34 7.80
N ARG A 63 11.79 -2.91 8.19
CA ARG A 63 10.49 -3.52 7.88
C ARG A 63 10.26 -4.92 8.48
N ASP A 64 11.01 -5.30 9.51
CA ASP A 64 10.76 -6.55 10.24
C ASP A 64 9.77 -6.31 11.39
N PHE A 65 8.48 -6.37 11.08
CA PHE A 65 7.40 -6.18 12.05
C PHE A 65 7.14 -7.41 12.92
N THR A 66 7.98 -8.45 12.93
CA THR A 66 7.68 -9.72 13.63
C THR A 66 7.93 -9.67 15.14
N THR A 67 8.74 -8.73 15.61
CA THR A 67 9.23 -8.71 17.00
C THR A 67 8.38 -7.82 17.90
N LYS A 68 7.77 -8.41 18.92
CA LYS A 68 7.08 -7.71 20.03
C LYS A 68 7.98 -7.70 21.27
N PHE A 69 7.90 -6.64 22.06
CA PHE A 69 8.63 -6.55 23.32
C PHE A 69 7.77 -7.07 24.48
N VAL A 70 8.41 -7.80 25.40
CA VAL A 70 7.81 -8.29 26.64
C VAL A 70 7.95 -7.21 27.72
N ALA A 71 6.91 -7.04 28.55
CA ALA A 71 6.93 -6.10 29.67
C ALA A 71 8.08 -6.40 30.64
N THR A 72 8.71 -5.34 31.14
CA THR A 72 9.89 -5.40 32.01
C THR A 72 9.54 -5.23 33.49
N GLY A 73 8.28 -4.92 33.81
CA GLY A 73 7.78 -4.72 35.18
C GLY A 73 8.08 -3.34 35.77
N LYS A 74 8.55 -2.40 34.94
CA LYS A 74 8.81 -1.00 35.29
C LYS A 74 7.80 -0.13 34.58
N TYR A 75 7.05 0.67 35.33
CA TYR A 75 5.88 1.38 34.84
C TYR A 75 6.17 2.26 33.62
N GLU A 76 7.23 3.05 33.68
CA GLU A 76 7.63 3.97 32.60
C GLU A 76 8.06 3.22 31.33
N MET A 77 8.71 2.07 31.51
CA MET A 77 9.17 1.24 30.40
C MET A 77 8.02 0.45 29.77
N ASP A 78 7.13 -0.07 30.60
CA ASP A 78 5.97 -0.84 30.16
C ASP A 78 4.97 0.04 29.40
N GLN A 79 4.86 1.33 29.74
CA GLN A 79 4.12 2.30 28.92
C GLN A 79 4.68 2.40 27.50
N LEU A 80 6.01 2.53 27.36
CA LEU A 80 6.64 2.66 26.04
C LEU A 80 6.54 1.36 25.23
N ILE A 81 6.70 0.21 25.88
CA ILE A 81 6.48 -1.12 25.28
C ILE A 81 5.04 -1.28 24.81
N SER A 82 4.06 -0.81 25.60
CA SER A 82 2.65 -0.84 25.23
C SER A 82 2.38 -0.03 23.95
N VAL A 83 2.88 1.21 23.89
CA VAL A 83 2.74 2.07 22.70
C VAL A 83 3.42 1.43 21.47
N TYR A 84 4.62 0.89 21.63
CA TYR A 84 5.32 0.17 20.56
C TYR A 84 4.51 -1.02 20.05
N ASN A 85 4.05 -1.89 20.96
CA ASN A 85 3.31 -3.10 20.59
C ASN A 85 1.99 -2.75 19.91
N HIS A 86 1.30 -1.70 20.39
CA HIS A 86 0.08 -1.21 19.76
C HIS A 86 0.32 -0.73 18.33
N MET A 87 1.38 0.05 18.11
CA MET A 87 1.77 0.52 16.77
C MET A 87 2.09 -0.64 15.82
N ILE A 88 2.82 -1.66 16.29
CA ILE A 88 3.10 -2.88 15.50
C ILE A 88 1.81 -3.61 15.12
N ASP A 89 0.87 -3.72 16.05
CA ASP A 89 -0.42 -4.36 15.78
C ASP A 89 -1.24 -3.57 14.74
N GLU A 90 -1.31 -2.24 14.86
CA GLU A 90 -1.98 -1.40 13.86
C GLU A 90 -1.35 -1.53 12.47
N LEU A 91 -0.02 -1.45 12.37
CA LEU A 91 0.70 -1.58 11.09
C LEU A 91 0.48 -2.96 10.44
N ARG A 92 0.47 -4.04 11.25
CA ARG A 92 0.17 -5.39 10.76
C ARG A 92 -1.26 -5.52 10.27
N THR A 93 -2.22 -4.94 11.00
CA THR A 93 -3.63 -4.94 10.59
C THR A 93 -3.83 -4.14 9.32
N GLU A 94 -3.21 -2.96 9.19
CA GLU A 94 -3.30 -2.14 7.99
C GLU A 94 -2.69 -2.86 6.78
N ARG A 95 -1.53 -3.48 6.92
CA ARG A 95 -0.90 -4.28 5.87
C ARG A 95 -1.79 -5.45 5.43
N THR A 96 -2.31 -6.23 6.39
CA THR A 96 -3.22 -7.35 6.11
C THR A 96 -4.45 -6.86 5.34
N LYS A 97 -5.02 -5.72 5.74
CA LYS A 97 -6.18 -5.12 5.06
C LYS A 97 -5.85 -4.67 3.64
N GLN A 98 -4.68 -4.06 3.42
CA GLN A 98 -4.20 -3.68 2.09
C GLN A 98 -3.97 -4.90 1.19
N GLU A 99 -3.32 -5.95 1.70
CA GLU A 99 -3.09 -7.20 0.96
C GLU A 99 -4.41 -7.89 0.60
N GLN A 100 -5.37 -7.95 1.53
CA GLN A 100 -6.72 -8.47 1.28
C GLN A 100 -7.49 -7.65 0.23
N GLN A 101 -7.41 -6.32 0.27
CA GLN A 101 -8.01 -5.46 -0.75
C GLN A 101 -7.39 -5.70 -2.13
N HIS A 102 -6.06 -5.80 -2.20
CA HIS A 102 -5.36 -6.10 -3.45
C HIS A 102 -5.79 -7.45 -4.02
N PHE A 103 -5.80 -8.50 -3.19
CA PHE A 103 -6.25 -9.83 -3.61
C PHE A 103 -7.71 -9.82 -4.07
N PHE A 104 -8.58 -9.07 -3.39
CA PHE A 104 -9.97 -8.92 -3.79
C PHE A 104 -10.12 -8.23 -5.15
N LEU A 105 -9.40 -7.12 -5.38
CA LEU A 105 -9.41 -6.41 -6.67
C LEU A 105 -8.88 -7.30 -7.80
N GLU A 106 -7.79 -8.03 -7.57
CA GLU A 106 -7.25 -8.97 -8.54
C GLU A 106 -8.25 -10.07 -8.89
N LYS A 107 -8.93 -10.62 -7.87
CA LYS A 107 -9.98 -11.62 -8.09
C LYS A 107 -11.15 -11.06 -8.89
N LEU A 108 -11.60 -9.83 -8.61
CA LEU A 108 -12.65 -9.16 -9.39
C LEU A 108 -12.24 -9.00 -10.85
N ILE A 109 -11.00 -8.57 -11.12
CA ILE A 109 -10.48 -8.42 -12.49
C ILE A 109 -10.46 -9.77 -13.21
N GLN A 110 -9.99 -10.83 -12.54
CA GLN A 110 -9.90 -12.17 -13.12
C GLN A 110 -11.27 -12.82 -13.37
N THR A 111 -12.26 -12.57 -12.51
CA THR A 111 -13.62 -13.12 -12.64
C THR A 111 -14.56 -12.24 -13.46
N SER A 112 -14.12 -11.05 -13.87
CA SER A 112 -14.94 -10.13 -14.66
C SER A 112 -15.35 -10.76 -16.00
N PRO A 113 -16.62 -10.69 -16.41
CA PRO A 113 -17.07 -11.14 -17.73
C PRO A 113 -16.55 -10.25 -18.87
N THR A 114 -16.09 -9.04 -18.54
CA THR A 114 -15.49 -8.06 -19.45
C THR A 114 -14.00 -8.34 -19.61
N GLY A 115 -13.49 -8.24 -20.84
CA GLY A 115 -12.06 -8.29 -21.12
C GLY A 115 -11.37 -7.01 -20.64
N ILE A 116 -10.36 -7.14 -19.79
CA ILE A 116 -9.61 -6.01 -19.22
C ILE A 116 -8.16 -6.13 -19.63
N ILE A 117 -7.61 -5.06 -20.22
CA ILE A 117 -6.20 -4.91 -20.57
C ILE A 117 -5.68 -3.66 -19.87
N ILE A 118 -4.56 -3.80 -19.17
CA ILE A 118 -3.91 -2.71 -18.43
C ILE A 118 -2.62 -2.38 -19.15
N LEU A 119 -2.44 -1.11 -19.54
CA LEU A 119 -1.19 -0.61 -20.08
C LEU A 119 -0.44 0.23 -19.05
N ASP A 120 0.87 0.18 -19.15
CA ASP A 120 1.78 1.08 -18.44
C ASP A 120 1.86 2.46 -19.15
N TYR A 121 2.58 3.41 -18.56
CA TYR A 121 2.80 4.76 -19.11
C TYR A 121 3.37 4.75 -20.54
N ASP A 122 4.21 3.78 -20.88
CA ASP A 122 4.81 3.62 -22.22
C ASP A 122 3.87 2.91 -23.23
N ASN A 123 2.57 2.78 -22.94
CA ASN A 123 1.60 1.99 -23.73
C ASN A 123 1.99 0.50 -23.92
N LYS A 124 2.81 -0.04 -23.01
CA LYS A 124 3.16 -1.45 -22.97
C LYS A 124 2.09 -2.23 -22.22
N VAL A 125 1.75 -3.42 -22.70
CA VAL A 125 0.79 -4.28 -22.03
C VAL A 125 1.37 -4.80 -20.72
N HIS A 126 0.82 -4.34 -19.60
CA HIS A 126 1.26 -4.70 -18.25
C HIS A 126 0.52 -5.94 -17.73
N GLN A 127 -0.78 -6.03 -17.97
CA GLN A 127 -1.61 -7.14 -17.49
C GLN A 127 -2.85 -7.34 -18.38
N LEU A 128 -3.29 -8.59 -18.53
CA LEU A 128 -4.56 -8.94 -19.16
C LEU A 128 -5.34 -9.88 -18.24
N ASN A 129 -6.67 -9.77 -18.22
CA ASN A 129 -7.49 -10.77 -17.55
C ASN A 129 -7.81 -11.97 -18.49
N PRO A 130 -8.26 -13.12 -17.94
CA PRO A 130 -8.56 -14.30 -18.74
C PRO A 130 -9.60 -14.06 -19.85
N LYS A 131 -10.55 -13.14 -19.63
CA LYS A 131 -11.54 -12.77 -20.66
C LYS A 131 -10.93 -11.98 -21.82
N ALA A 132 -9.99 -11.08 -21.57
CA ALA A 132 -9.26 -10.39 -22.63
C ALA A 132 -8.44 -11.37 -23.47
N ILE A 133 -7.79 -12.35 -22.84
CA ILE A 133 -7.06 -13.43 -23.53
C ILE A 133 -8.00 -14.23 -24.44
N GLN A 134 -9.20 -14.57 -23.96
CA GLN A 134 -10.22 -15.25 -24.76
C GLN A 134 -10.71 -14.41 -25.94
N PHE A 135 -11.00 -13.12 -25.73
CA PHE A 135 -11.47 -12.22 -26.79
C PHE A 135 -10.40 -11.90 -27.83
N LEU A 136 -9.12 -11.82 -27.43
CA LEU A 136 -8.00 -11.60 -28.33
C LEU A 136 -7.49 -12.89 -28.98
N ASN A 137 -7.98 -14.06 -28.54
CA ASN A 137 -7.54 -15.38 -28.98
C ASN A 137 -6.00 -15.50 -29.07
N THR A 138 -5.30 -14.95 -28.09
CA THR A 138 -3.83 -14.83 -28.06
C THR A 138 -3.25 -15.45 -26.79
N ASP A 139 -1.94 -15.71 -26.76
CA ASP A 139 -1.27 -16.15 -25.52
C ASP A 139 -0.78 -14.94 -24.74
N GLU A 140 -1.00 -14.91 -23.42
CA GLU A 140 -0.60 -13.83 -22.52
C GLU A 140 0.89 -13.50 -22.66
N LYS A 141 1.72 -14.55 -22.73
CA LYS A 141 3.19 -14.42 -22.85
C LYS A 141 3.63 -13.75 -24.15
N SER A 142 2.79 -13.82 -25.19
CA SER A 142 3.12 -13.25 -26.49
C SER A 142 2.86 -11.75 -26.57
N VAL A 143 2.04 -11.20 -25.66
CA VAL A 143 1.61 -9.79 -25.65
C VAL A 143 2.14 -8.99 -24.47
N ILE A 144 2.47 -9.64 -23.35
CA ILE A 144 2.97 -8.95 -22.15
C ILE A 144 4.29 -8.20 -22.44
N ASN A 145 4.43 -7.02 -21.86
CA ASN A 145 5.58 -6.11 -22.03
C ASN A 145 5.86 -5.62 -23.47
N LYS A 146 4.99 -5.91 -24.45
CA LYS A 146 5.08 -5.34 -25.80
C LYS A 146 4.27 -4.05 -25.89
N LEU A 147 4.69 -3.15 -26.79
CA LEU A 147 3.87 -1.99 -27.10
C LEU A 147 2.59 -2.44 -27.80
N ILE A 148 1.47 -1.79 -27.50
CA ILE A 148 0.19 -2.15 -28.11
C ILE A 148 0.19 -2.01 -29.64
N GLU A 149 1.02 -1.11 -30.18
CA GLU A 149 1.21 -0.86 -31.62
C GLU A 149 2.04 -1.95 -32.31
N GLU A 150 2.85 -2.71 -31.57
CA GLU A 150 3.68 -3.79 -32.10
C GLU A 150 2.93 -5.13 -32.17
N ILE A 151 1.75 -5.21 -31.54
CA ILE A 151 0.92 -6.41 -31.52
C ILE A 151 0.04 -6.40 -32.76
N GLU A 152 0.38 -7.23 -33.75
CA GLU A 152 -0.43 -7.43 -34.96
C GLU A 152 -1.77 -8.10 -34.62
N HIS A 153 -2.74 -7.30 -34.18
CA HIS A 153 -4.09 -7.76 -33.89
C HIS A 153 -5.12 -6.65 -34.23
N PRO A 154 -6.23 -6.96 -34.95
CA PRO A 154 -7.21 -5.95 -35.38
C PRO A 154 -7.75 -5.10 -34.23
N VAL A 155 -7.99 -5.73 -33.08
CA VAL A 155 -8.47 -5.08 -31.85
C VAL A 155 -7.42 -4.13 -31.27
N MET A 156 -6.13 -4.53 -31.25
CA MET A 156 -5.04 -3.75 -30.66
C MET A 156 -4.76 -2.48 -31.47
N ASN A 157 -4.79 -2.57 -32.80
CA ASN A 157 -4.66 -1.41 -33.68
C ASN A 157 -5.76 -0.37 -33.41
N GLN A 158 -7.01 -0.84 -33.23
CA GLN A 158 -8.14 0.04 -32.91
C GLN A 158 -8.00 0.71 -31.54
N ILE A 159 -7.40 0.01 -30.57
CA ILE A 159 -7.09 0.57 -29.24
C ILE A 159 -6.00 1.64 -29.30
N GLY A 160 -5.01 1.47 -30.17
CA GLY A 160 -3.97 2.46 -30.43
C GLY A 160 -4.55 3.78 -30.95
N GLU A 161 -5.52 3.70 -31.86
CA GLU A 161 -6.21 4.87 -32.45
C GLU A 161 -7.20 5.57 -31.50
N LEU A 162 -7.68 4.88 -30.47
CA LEU A 162 -8.66 5.40 -29.51
C LEU A 162 -8.06 6.45 -28.58
N ARG A 163 -8.78 7.58 -28.41
CA ARG A 163 -8.44 8.60 -27.40
C ARG A 163 -8.94 8.19 -26.02
N SER A 164 -8.36 8.77 -24.97
CA SER A 164 -8.83 8.54 -23.61
C SER A 164 -10.27 9.01 -23.42
N GLY A 165 -11.11 8.15 -22.85
CA GLY A 165 -12.53 8.41 -22.60
C GLY A 165 -13.46 8.01 -23.75
N GLU A 166 -12.92 7.61 -24.90
CA GLU A 166 -13.71 7.18 -26.05
C GLU A 166 -14.04 5.68 -25.98
N ALA A 167 -15.22 5.34 -26.50
CA ALA A 167 -15.64 3.98 -26.73
C ALA A 167 -15.94 3.75 -28.21
N LYS A 168 -15.54 2.59 -28.74
CA LYS A 168 -15.75 2.21 -30.14
C LYS A 168 -16.23 0.78 -30.21
N THR A 169 -17.21 0.54 -31.07
CA THR A 169 -17.71 -0.79 -31.37
C THR A 169 -16.96 -1.35 -32.57
N ILE A 170 -16.42 -2.55 -32.44
CA ILE A 170 -15.68 -3.24 -33.50
C ILE A 170 -16.20 -4.67 -33.65
N SER A 171 -16.10 -5.22 -34.86
CA SER A 171 -16.48 -6.60 -35.15
C SER A 171 -15.35 -7.28 -35.94
N PRO A 172 -14.28 -7.75 -35.27
CA PRO A 172 -13.06 -8.25 -35.91
C PRO A 172 -13.32 -9.36 -36.92
N ASP A 173 -14.22 -10.30 -36.56
CA ASP A 173 -14.54 -11.49 -37.35
C ASP A 173 -15.89 -11.38 -38.07
N GLY A 174 -16.55 -10.22 -38.00
CA GLY A 174 -17.88 -9.97 -38.56
C GLY A 174 -19.06 -10.70 -37.88
N VAL A 175 -18.77 -11.66 -36.98
CA VAL A 175 -19.78 -12.45 -36.25
C VAL A 175 -20.03 -11.87 -34.86
N THR A 176 -18.97 -11.58 -34.12
CA THR A 176 -19.05 -11.05 -32.75
C THR A 176 -18.72 -9.57 -32.73
N THR A 177 -19.53 -8.81 -32.00
CA THR A 177 -19.36 -7.36 -31.86
C THR A 177 -18.87 -7.04 -30.47
N TYR A 178 -17.74 -6.34 -30.38
CA TYR A 178 -17.13 -5.92 -29.12
C TYR A 178 -17.19 -4.40 -28.98
N LYS A 179 -17.61 -3.93 -27.81
CA LYS A 179 -17.44 -2.54 -27.41
C LYS A 179 -16.14 -2.40 -26.65
N ILE A 180 -15.25 -1.57 -27.16
CA ILE A 180 -13.96 -1.25 -26.52
C ILE A 180 -14.05 0.15 -25.95
N GLN A 181 -13.56 0.33 -24.73
CA GLN A 181 -13.46 1.63 -24.09
C GLN A 181 -12.07 1.83 -23.48
N LYS A 182 -11.44 2.97 -23.75
CA LYS A 182 -10.13 3.33 -23.21
C LYS A 182 -10.30 4.38 -22.12
N THR A 183 -9.80 4.12 -20.92
CA THR A 183 -9.92 5.02 -19.77
C THR A 183 -8.56 5.21 -19.12
N HIS A 184 -8.19 6.44 -18.79
CA HIS A 184 -7.01 6.72 -17.96
C HIS A 184 -7.43 6.82 -16.50
N PHE A 185 -6.64 6.20 -15.62
CA PHE A 185 -6.82 6.28 -14.18
C PHE A 185 -5.46 6.49 -13.50
N ILE A 186 -5.44 7.13 -12.33
CA ILE A 186 -4.21 7.32 -11.56
C ILE A 186 -4.15 6.24 -10.48
N ASP A 187 -3.22 5.28 -10.62
CA ASP A 187 -2.95 4.28 -9.59
C ASP A 187 -1.62 4.60 -8.90
N ARG A 188 -1.65 4.75 -7.57
CA ARG A 188 -0.48 5.07 -6.72
C ARG A 188 0.36 6.27 -7.21
N GLY A 189 -0.30 7.27 -7.80
CA GLY A 189 0.35 8.48 -8.33
C GLY A 189 0.89 8.34 -9.76
N PHE A 190 0.76 7.17 -10.39
CA PHE A 190 1.16 6.95 -11.78
C PHE A 190 -0.08 6.80 -12.68
N PRO A 191 -0.14 7.50 -13.83
CA PRO A 191 -1.21 7.31 -14.78
C PRO A 191 -1.10 5.90 -15.40
N ARG A 192 -2.18 5.13 -15.32
CA ARG A 192 -2.36 3.84 -15.99
C ARG A 192 -3.50 3.92 -16.98
N VAL A 193 -3.40 3.14 -18.05
CA VAL A 193 -4.46 3.04 -19.06
C VAL A 193 -5.19 1.72 -18.86
N PHE A 194 -6.50 1.78 -18.71
CA PHE A 194 -7.39 0.63 -18.68
C PHE A 194 -8.17 0.56 -19.98
N ILE A 195 -8.17 -0.60 -20.61
CA ILE A 195 -8.98 -0.89 -21.78
C ILE A 195 -9.96 -1.97 -21.39
N MET A 196 -11.24 -1.65 -21.53
CA MET A 196 -12.34 -2.58 -21.30
C MET A 196 -12.91 -3.02 -22.64
N MET A 197 -13.19 -4.31 -22.77
CA MET A 197 -13.74 -4.94 -23.95
C MET A 197 -14.94 -5.79 -23.54
N GLU A 198 -16.12 -5.37 -23.96
CA GLU A 198 -17.40 -6.02 -23.66
C GLU A 198 -17.95 -6.64 -24.93
N GLU A 199 -18.34 -7.91 -24.87
CA GLU A 199 -19.08 -8.55 -25.95
C GLU A 199 -20.53 -8.03 -25.94
N LEU A 200 -20.94 -7.44 -27.07
CA LEU A 200 -22.33 -7.04 -27.29
C LEU A 200 -23.07 -8.22 -27.90
N THR A 201 -23.88 -8.90 -27.10
CA THR A 201 -24.80 -9.91 -27.62
C THR A 201 -25.88 -9.28 -28.48
N ILE A 202 -26.38 -10.04 -29.46
CA ILE A 202 -27.44 -9.60 -30.39
C ILE A 202 -28.67 -9.11 -29.61
N GLU A 203 -28.99 -9.72 -28.47
CA GLU A 203 -30.08 -9.32 -27.58
C GLU A 203 -29.90 -7.90 -26.99
N ILE A 204 -28.67 -7.54 -26.59
CA ILE A 204 -28.35 -6.20 -26.08
C ILE A 204 -28.43 -5.18 -27.22
N LEU A 205 -27.88 -5.51 -28.39
CA LEU A 205 -27.93 -4.67 -29.58
C LEU A 205 -29.38 -4.43 -30.05
N GLU A 206 -30.22 -5.46 -30.05
CA GLU A 206 -31.64 -5.37 -30.38
C GLU A 206 -32.42 -4.56 -29.34
N ALA A 207 -32.12 -4.73 -28.05
CA ALA A 207 -32.72 -3.93 -26.98
C ALA A 207 -32.37 -2.44 -27.13
N GLU A 208 -31.11 -2.13 -27.43
CA GLU A 208 -30.65 -0.75 -27.65
C GLU A 208 -31.30 -0.14 -28.90
N LYS A 209 -31.32 -0.88 -30.03
CA LYS A 209 -31.99 -0.46 -31.26
C LYS A 209 -33.49 -0.25 -31.07
N LYS A 210 -34.15 -1.10 -30.28
CA LYS A 210 -35.58 -0.97 -29.93
C LYS A 210 -35.83 0.24 -29.04
N ALA A 211 -34.94 0.50 -28.06
CA ALA A 211 -35.02 1.68 -27.18
C ALA A 211 -34.83 2.98 -27.97
N TYR A 212 -33.78 3.08 -28.80
CA TYR A 212 -33.56 4.23 -29.68
C TYR A 212 -34.70 4.44 -30.66
N GLY A 213 -35.20 3.37 -31.29
CA GLY A 213 -36.36 3.44 -32.17
C GLY A 213 -37.63 3.94 -31.47
N LYS A 214 -37.79 3.66 -30.18
CA LYS A 214 -38.89 4.19 -29.36
C LYS A 214 -38.71 5.68 -29.06
N VAL A 215 -37.49 6.12 -28.75
CA VAL A 215 -37.17 7.54 -28.50
C VAL A 215 -37.37 8.38 -29.76
N ILE A 216 -36.82 7.94 -30.90
CA ILE A 216 -37.00 8.64 -32.19
C ILE A 216 -38.48 8.75 -32.56
N ARG A 217 -39.24 7.67 -32.37
CA ARG A 217 -40.69 7.66 -32.63
C ARG A 217 -41.45 8.61 -31.70
N MET A 218 -41.06 8.69 -30.43
CA MET A 218 -41.64 9.62 -29.45
C MET A 218 -41.32 11.06 -29.82
N MET A 219 -40.05 11.39 -30.12
CA MET A 219 -39.65 12.72 -30.56
C MET A 219 -40.34 13.13 -31.86
N ALA A 220 -40.46 12.23 -32.84
CA ALA A 220 -41.18 12.50 -34.07
C ALA A 220 -42.67 12.79 -33.83
N HIS A 221 -43.27 12.10 -32.86
CA HIS A 221 -44.67 12.31 -32.48
C HIS A 221 -44.88 13.65 -31.75
N GLU A 222 -43.93 14.06 -30.90
CA GLU A 222 -43.97 15.36 -30.21
C GLU A 222 -43.70 16.54 -31.17
N VAL A 223 -42.77 16.37 -32.11
CA VAL A 223 -42.46 17.38 -33.13
C VAL A 223 -43.63 17.54 -34.11
N ASN A 224 -44.29 16.46 -34.53
CA ASN A 224 -45.48 16.56 -35.38
C ASN A 224 -46.69 17.16 -34.64
N ASN A 225 -46.83 16.92 -33.32
CA ASN A 225 -47.88 17.55 -32.51
C ASN A 225 -47.62 19.04 -32.22
N THR A 226 -46.38 19.53 -32.37
CA THR A 226 -46.01 20.94 -32.15
C THR A 226 -45.89 21.75 -33.45
N ILE A 227 -45.85 21.09 -34.62
CA ILE A 227 -45.72 21.72 -35.96
C ILE A 227 -47.00 21.57 -36.81
N GLY A 228 -47.95 20.72 -36.42
CA GLY A 228 -49.29 20.66 -37.01
C GLY A 228 -50.25 21.67 -36.34
N PRO A 229 -51.03 22.46 -37.10
CA PRO A 229 -51.97 23.46 -36.55
C PRO A 229 -53.14 22.84 -35.78
#